data_AF-A0A9D8R1E3-F1
#
_entry.id   AF-A0A9D8R1E3-F1
#
_cell.length_a   1.000
_cell.length_b   1.000
_cell.length_c   1.000
_cell.angle_alpha   90.00
_cell.angle_beta   90.00
_cell.angle_gamma   90.00
#
_symmetry.space_group_name_H-M   'P 1'
#
loop_
_entity.id
_entity.type
_entity.pdbx_description
1 polymer ?
#
loop_
_entity_poly.entity_id
_entity_poly.type
_entity_poly.pdbx_seq_one_letter_code
_entity_poly.pdbx_strand_id
1 'polypeptide(L)'
;MKNRLSYITKGWVGVLLPFYLFTFLPFCATAQNKVPEAVVDDNGVVDNTGDSIAKANTARPVPGSTRKGSNPVAFYIGDSTMRNGTLGNGNNGQWGWGFFIGNYFDDNKITVENQALGGMSTRTYYNKLWPAVREALQPGDWVIVSLGHNDNGPYDSGRARACLSGIGNDSLEVTIQVADGEHQSAPGVKETVYSYGGYMRRYIAEARAKGANVILMSLTPRNAYEKNGKTVRKKQSKWLQEIAKEQNVAFVDLNEISGQKMDSYSPWKKQYLFHKDKIHTSRFGAEMNARSAAEGIAACDHPSLTPLKAMMVNVELPMEKPKRQEGKPVVFITGDSTVKNQDKKEDGMWGWGS
;
A
#
# COMPACT_ATOMS: atom_id res chain seq x y z
N MET A 1 -60.84 46.48 -15.83
CA MET A 1 -61.40 47.85 -15.65
C MET A 1 -62.32 47.86 -14.43
N LYS A 2 -62.21 48.91 -13.61
CA LYS A 2 -63.13 49.40 -12.55
C LYS A 2 -63.14 48.71 -11.16
N ASN A 3 -62.32 49.28 -10.28
CA ASN A 3 -62.53 49.67 -8.87
C ASN A 3 -63.90 49.42 -8.21
N ARG A 4 -63.91 49.01 -6.92
CA ARG A 4 -64.15 49.92 -5.77
C ARG A 4 -63.96 49.25 -4.39
N LEU A 5 -63.48 50.07 -3.46
CA LEU A 5 -63.22 49.86 -2.03
C LEU A 5 -64.46 49.46 -1.21
N SER A 6 -64.25 48.77 -0.08
CA SER A 6 -64.78 49.23 1.21
C SER A 6 -63.91 48.79 2.39
N TYR A 7 -63.61 49.74 3.27
CA TYR A 7 -62.94 49.60 4.56
C TYR A 7 -63.93 49.11 5.61
N ILE A 8 -63.55 48.16 6.49
CA ILE A 8 -63.96 48.16 7.91
C ILE A 8 -62.81 47.66 8.77
N THR A 9 -62.43 48.51 9.72
CA THR A 9 -61.49 48.32 10.81
C THR A 9 -62.11 47.47 11.93
N LYS A 10 -61.29 46.67 12.65
CA LYS A 10 -61.26 46.53 14.12
C LYS A 10 -60.42 45.33 14.60
N GLY A 11 -59.54 45.61 15.57
CA GLY A 11 -59.25 44.68 16.67
C GLY A 11 -58.07 43.72 16.49
N TRP A 12 -56.85 44.23 16.64
CA TRP A 12 -55.70 43.39 16.98
C TRP A 12 -55.76 43.03 18.48
N VAL A 13 -55.87 41.74 18.78
CA VAL A 13 -55.46 41.18 20.08
C VAL A 13 -54.19 40.38 19.81
N GLY A 14 -53.06 40.92 20.26
CA GLY A 14 -51.76 40.29 20.11
C GLY A 14 -51.65 39.04 20.98
N VAL A 15 -51.42 37.90 20.35
CA VAL A 15 -50.87 36.70 21.00
C VAL A 15 -49.35 36.78 20.82
N LEU A 16 -48.64 37.01 21.93
CA LEU A 16 -47.19 36.91 22.03
C LEU A 16 -46.77 35.45 21.80
N LEU A 17 -46.23 35.15 20.61
CA LEU A 17 -45.39 33.96 20.40
C LEU A 17 -43.97 34.27 20.90
N PRO A 18 -43.31 33.36 21.65
CA PRO A 18 -41.94 33.56 22.07
C PRO A 18 -41.02 33.43 20.85
N PHE A 19 -40.26 34.49 20.57
CA PHE A 19 -39.10 34.45 19.70
C PHE A 19 -38.08 33.47 20.29
N TYR A 20 -37.94 32.29 19.68
CA TYR A 20 -36.76 31.47 19.87
C TYR A 20 -35.58 32.20 19.20
N LEU A 21 -34.73 32.81 20.04
CA LEU A 21 -33.41 33.26 19.65
C LEU A 21 -32.62 32.03 19.19
N PHE A 22 -32.51 31.82 17.88
CA PHE A 22 -31.50 30.92 17.33
C PHE A 22 -30.13 31.56 17.61
N THR A 23 -29.51 31.15 18.71
CA THR A 23 -28.09 31.38 18.94
C THR A 23 -27.33 30.63 17.84
N PHE A 24 -26.83 31.38 16.86
CA PHE A 24 -25.78 30.89 15.97
C PHE A 24 -24.57 30.54 16.84
N LEU A 25 -24.41 29.26 17.16
CA LEU A 25 -23.16 28.73 17.65
C LEU A 25 -22.11 28.99 16.56
N PRO A 26 -20.99 29.67 16.86
CA PRO A 26 -19.93 29.82 15.89
C PRO A 26 -19.47 28.42 15.51
N PHE A 27 -19.44 28.14 14.21
CA PHE A 27 -18.79 26.97 13.65
C PHE A 27 -17.34 27.03 14.15
N CYS A 28 -17.03 26.25 15.17
CA CYS A 28 -15.65 26.04 15.59
C CYS A 28 -15.02 25.28 14.42
N ALA A 29 -14.35 26.00 13.53
CA ALA A 29 -13.41 25.41 12.60
C ALA A 29 -12.40 24.66 13.49
N THR A 30 -12.55 23.35 13.60
CA THR A 30 -11.52 22.50 14.20
C THR A 30 -10.27 22.81 13.42
N ALA A 31 -9.29 23.43 14.06
CA ALA A 31 -7.98 23.64 13.48
C ALA A 31 -7.53 22.28 12.95
N GLN A 32 -7.43 22.15 11.62
CA GLN A 32 -6.65 21.06 11.05
C GLN A 32 -5.23 21.32 11.54
N ASN A 33 -4.83 20.58 12.58
CA ASN A 33 -3.44 20.58 13.03
C ASN A 33 -2.58 20.37 11.78
N LYS A 34 -1.73 21.36 11.47
CA LYS A 34 -0.84 21.27 10.32
C LYS A 34 -0.01 19.99 10.49
N VAL A 35 -0.21 19.04 9.59
CA VAL A 35 0.61 17.82 9.55
C VAL A 35 2.07 18.25 9.34
N PRO A 36 3.02 17.79 10.16
CA PRO A 36 4.42 18.10 9.96
C PRO A 36 4.88 17.69 8.55
N GLU A 37 5.73 18.52 7.96
CA GLU A 37 6.26 18.29 6.62
C GLU A 37 6.99 16.94 6.55
N ALA A 38 6.84 16.26 5.42
CA ALA A 38 7.48 14.98 5.20
C ALA A 38 8.99 15.14 4.97
N VAL A 39 9.76 14.14 5.40
CA VAL A 39 11.23 14.15 5.32
C VAL A 39 11.69 13.64 3.95
N VAL A 40 12.73 14.29 3.41
CA VAL A 40 13.42 13.88 2.18
C VAL A 40 14.28 12.64 2.47
N ASP A 41 14.16 11.59 1.67
CA ASP A 41 15.05 10.42 1.79
C ASP A 41 16.44 10.65 1.17
N ASP A 42 17.35 9.67 1.34
CA ASP A 42 18.71 9.68 0.80
C ASP A 42 18.78 9.92 -0.73
N ASN A 43 17.67 9.71 -1.45
CA ASN A 43 17.56 9.85 -2.90
C ASN A 43 16.88 11.16 -3.30
N GLY A 44 16.64 12.09 -2.37
CA GLY A 44 15.97 13.35 -2.65
C GLY A 44 14.46 13.22 -2.85
N VAL A 45 13.83 12.15 -2.34
CA VAL A 45 12.41 11.85 -2.57
C VAL A 45 11.61 11.93 -1.26
N VAL A 46 10.49 12.64 -1.30
CA VAL A 46 9.61 12.93 -0.15
C VAL A 46 8.30 12.13 -0.24
N ASP A 47 7.90 11.48 0.86
CA ASP A 47 6.58 10.84 1.00
C ASP A 47 5.60 11.74 1.76
N ASN A 48 4.74 12.43 1.00
CA ASN A 48 3.73 13.33 1.55
C ASN A 48 2.43 12.64 1.97
N THR A 49 2.38 11.30 2.00
CA THR A 49 1.12 10.60 2.31
C THR A 49 0.64 10.96 3.71
N GLY A 50 -0.52 11.61 3.76
CA GLY A 50 -1.28 11.86 4.97
C GLY A 50 -2.59 11.09 4.92
N ASP A 51 -2.58 9.89 5.50
CA ASP A 51 -3.79 9.07 5.65
C ASP A 51 -4.29 9.19 7.08
N SER A 52 -5.54 9.60 7.25
CA SER A 52 -6.22 9.54 8.55
C SER A 52 -6.37 8.07 8.95
N ILE A 53 -5.54 7.60 9.89
CA ILE A 53 -5.57 6.22 10.38
C ILE A 53 -6.98 5.83 10.85
N ALA A 54 -7.75 6.74 11.45
CA ALA A 54 -9.14 6.48 11.85
C ALA A 54 -10.04 6.13 10.66
N LYS A 55 -10.01 6.94 9.58
CA LYS A 55 -10.77 6.66 8.37
C LYS A 55 -10.21 5.45 7.60
N ALA A 56 -8.89 5.27 7.61
CA ALA A 56 -8.26 4.14 6.98
C ALA A 56 -8.61 2.82 7.68
N ASN A 57 -8.70 2.81 9.01
CA ASN A 57 -9.10 1.65 9.80
C ASN A 57 -10.53 1.20 9.43
N THR A 58 -11.44 2.13 9.10
CA THR A 58 -12.79 1.76 8.62
C THR A 58 -12.81 1.17 7.21
N ALA A 59 -11.80 1.47 6.38
CA ALA A 59 -11.75 1.04 4.99
C ALA A 59 -10.79 -0.14 4.76
N ARG A 60 -9.99 -0.51 5.76
CA ARG A 60 -9.13 -1.69 5.71
C ARG A 60 -9.94 -2.94 6.11
N PRO A 61 -9.62 -4.10 5.54
CA PRO A 61 -10.16 -5.35 6.05
C PRO A 61 -9.80 -5.49 7.53
N VAL A 62 -10.75 -5.96 8.34
CA VAL A 62 -10.46 -6.36 9.72
C VAL A 62 -9.48 -7.54 9.63
N PRO A 63 -8.36 -7.55 10.39
CA PRO A 63 -7.39 -8.62 10.28
C PRO A 63 -8.01 -10.03 10.39
N GLY A 64 -7.77 -10.85 9.38
CA GLY A 64 -8.25 -12.22 9.28
C GLY A 64 -9.68 -12.36 8.76
N SER A 65 -10.40 -11.25 8.51
CA SER A 65 -11.81 -11.31 8.08
C SER A 65 -11.99 -11.89 6.68
N THR A 66 -10.93 -11.93 5.87
CA THR A 66 -11.00 -12.52 4.53
C THR A 66 -10.95 -14.05 4.52
N ARG A 67 -10.61 -14.70 5.65
CA ARG A 67 -10.44 -16.16 5.72
C ARG A 67 -11.68 -16.91 5.25
N LYS A 68 -11.48 -17.89 4.38
CA LYS A 68 -12.52 -18.80 3.89
C LYS A 68 -12.29 -20.20 4.44
N GLY A 69 -13.12 -20.65 5.38
CA GLY A 69 -12.98 -21.97 5.99
C GLY A 69 -11.61 -22.17 6.65
N SER A 70 -10.93 -23.28 6.34
CA SER A 70 -9.59 -23.60 6.84
C SER A 70 -8.46 -23.10 5.93
N ASN A 71 -8.76 -22.33 4.89
CA ASN A 71 -7.72 -21.82 4.00
C ASN A 71 -6.82 -20.82 4.72
N PRO A 72 -5.51 -20.81 4.41
CA PRO A 72 -4.60 -19.78 4.91
C PRO A 72 -4.97 -18.40 4.38
N VAL A 73 -4.50 -17.38 5.08
CA VAL A 73 -4.54 -15.97 4.68
C VAL A 73 -3.11 -15.50 4.41
N ALA A 74 -2.90 -14.81 3.30
CA ALA A 74 -1.68 -14.04 3.03
C ALA A 74 -1.88 -12.58 3.45
N PHE A 75 -1.34 -12.23 4.61
CA PHE A 75 -1.29 -10.88 5.15
C PHE A 75 -0.13 -10.11 4.53
N TYR A 76 -0.47 -9.09 3.75
CA TYR A 76 0.49 -8.17 3.16
C TYR A 76 0.59 -6.93 4.05
N ILE A 77 1.74 -6.74 4.72
CA ILE A 77 1.99 -5.59 5.58
C ILE A 77 3.03 -4.66 4.96
N GLY A 78 2.72 -3.37 4.94
CA GLY A 78 3.52 -2.40 4.20
C GLY A 78 3.01 -0.96 4.32
N ASP A 79 3.52 -0.12 3.43
CA ASP A 79 3.28 1.32 3.39
C ASP A 79 2.39 1.75 2.20
N SER A 80 2.48 3.02 1.79
CA SER A 80 1.68 3.62 0.71
C SER A 80 1.94 2.96 -0.65
N THR A 81 3.12 2.40 -0.88
CA THR A 81 3.43 1.72 -2.14
C THR A 81 2.64 0.43 -2.30
N MET A 82 2.23 -0.19 -1.18
CA MET A 82 1.40 -1.39 -1.16
C MET A 82 -0.10 -1.06 -1.00
N ARG A 83 -0.44 -0.01 -0.24
CA ARG A 83 -1.81 0.53 -0.12
C ARG A 83 -1.79 2.04 0.04
N ASN A 84 -2.10 2.77 -1.03
CA ASN A 84 -2.19 4.23 -1.01
C ASN A 84 -3.63 4.70 -0.77
N GLY A 85 -3.77 5.75 0.04
CA GLY A 85 -5.01 6.48 0.21
C GLY A 85 -5.95 5.81 1.20
N THR A 86 -6.91 6.59 1.69
CA THR A 86 -7.83 6.15 2.75
C THR A 86 -8.58 4.87 2.38
N LEU A 87 -9.14 4.79 1.17
CA LEU A 87 -9.89 3.63 0.69
C LEU A 87 -8.98 2.51 0.14
N GLY A 88 -7.71 2.79 -0.17
CA GLY A 88 -6.81 1.79 -0.74
C GLY A 88 -7.19 1.30 -2.14
N ASN A 89 -8.12 1.99 -2.84
CA ASN A 89 -8.71 1.54 -4.10
C ASN A 89 -8.32 2.41 -5.31
N GLY A 90 -7.31 3.27 -5.15
CA GLY A 90 -6.73 4.09 -6.23
C GLY A 90 -7.64 5.18 -6.82
N ASN A 91 -8.75 5.51 -6.17
CA ASN A 91 -9.68 6.56 -6.62
C ASN A 91 -9.06 7.97 -6.67
N ASN A 92 -7.90 8.18 -6.03
CA ASN A 92 -7.11 9.40 -6.08
C ASN A 92 -6.06 9.41 -7.22
N GLY A 93 -6.01 8.35 -8.03
CA GLY A 93 -5.04 8.13 -9.11
C GLY A 93 -3.74 7.43 -8.69
N GLN A 94 -3.50 7.27 -7.38
CA GLN A 94 -2.34 6.58 -6.82
C GLN A 94 -2.73 5.18 -6.38
N TRP A 95 -2.08 4.16 -6.95
CA TRP A 95 -2.39 2.77 -6.69
C TRP A 95 -1.27 2.11 -5.90
N GLY A 96 -1.65 1.31 -4.90
CA GLY A 96 -0.72 0.42 -4.20
C GLY A 96 -0.70 -0.96 -4.85
N TRP A 97 0.48 -1.58 -4.96
CA TRP A 97 0.62 -2.88 -5.63
C TRP A 97 -0.12 -4.01 -4.90
N GLY A 98 -0.32 -3.89 -3.58
CA GLY A 98 -1.09 -4.84 -2.80
C GLY A 98 -2.58 -4.90 -3.19
N PHE A 99 -3.09 -3.91 -3.93
CA PHE A 99 -4.44 -3.99 -4.51
C PHE A 99 -4.53 -5.08 -5.59
N PHE A 100 -3.46 -5.30 -6.35
CA PHE A 100 -3.45 -6.20 -7.52
C PHE A 100 -2.85 -7.57 -7.22
N ILE A 101 -2.16 -7.75 -6.07
CA ILE A 101 -1.45 -9.00 -5.78
C ILE A 101 -2.38 -10.21 -5.65
N GLY A 102 -3.65 -10.00 -5.28
CA GLY A 102 -4.69 -11.04 -5.26
C GLY A 102 -4.90 -11.75 -6.60
N ASN A 103 -4.58 -11.10 -7.72
CA ASN A 103 -4.72 -11.70 -9.06
C ASN A 103 -3.78 -12.89 -9.31
N TYR A 104 -2.78 -13.08 -8.45
CA TYR A 104 -1.77 -14.13 -8.57
C TYR A 104 -1.97 -15.30 -7.60
N PHE A 105 -3.13 -15.38 -6.94
CA PHE A 105 -3.47 -16.43 -6.00
C PHE A 105 -4.85 -17.04 -6.29
N ASP A 106 -4.96 -18.35 -6.12
CA ASP A 106 -6.23 -19.08 -6.24
C ASP A 106 -7.11 -18.79 -5.02
N ASP A 107 -8.19 -18.04 -5.22
CA ASP A 107 -9.08 -17.57 -4.16
C ASP A 107 -9.86 -18.69 -3.45
N ASN A 108 -9.81 -19.91 -4.00
CA ASN A 108 -10.38 -21.13 -3.42
C ASN A 108 -9.40 -21.85 -2.49
N LYS A 109 -8.11 -21.46 -2.50
CA LYS A 109 -7.05 -22.09 -1.70
C LYS A 109 -6.45 -21.15 -0.67
N ILE A 110 -6.44 -19.85 -0.94
CA ILE A 110 -5.87 -18.82 -0.06
C ILE A 110 -6.62 -17.50 -0.27
N THR A 111 -6.72 -16.68 0.77
CA THR A 111 -7.16 -15.29 0.61
C THR A 111 -6.01 -14.32 0.80
N VAL A 112 -6.01 -13.25 0.01
CA VAL A 112 -5.01 -12.18 0.09
C VAL A 112 -5.63 -11.02 0.85
N GLU A 113 -4.95 -10.59 1.93
CA GLU A 113 -5.42 -9.51 2.78
C GLU A 113 -4.38 -8.38 2.82
N ASN A 114 -4.70 -7.28 2.14
CA ASN A 114 -3.86 -6.09 2.12
C ASN A 114 -4.03 -5.29 3.41
N GLN A 115 -3.16 -5.56 4.38
CA GLN A 115 -3.08 -4.90 5.68
C GLN A 115 -2.07 -3.74 5.69
N ALA A 116 -1.56 -3.30 4.54
CA ALA A 116 -0.72 -2.11 4.47
C ALA A 116 -1.51 -0.82 4.77
N LEU A 117 -0.79 0.26 5.05
CA LEU A 117 -1.39 1.59 5.13
C LEU A 117 -0.35 2.67 4.78
N GLY A 118 -0.77 3.63 3.97
CA GLY A 118 0.02 4.80 3.63
C GLY A 118 0.56 5.55 4.85
N GLY A 119 1.80 6.03 4.72
CA GLY A 119 2.52 6.72 5.78
C GLY A 119 3.08 5.83 6.90
N MET A 120 2.81 4.52 6.89
CA MET A 120 3.41 3.61 7.87
C MET A 120 4.90 3.40 7.60
N SER A 121 5.66 3.34 8.70
CA SER A 121 7.06 2.95 8.75
C SER A 121 7.17 1.58 9.44
N THR A 122 8.36 0.99 9.42
CA THR A 122 8.65 -0.26 10.12
C THR A 122 8.23 -0.20 11.59
N ARG A 123 8.58 0.90 12.27
CA ARG A 123 8.25 1.19 13.67
C ARG A 123 6.76 1.46 13.87
N THR A 124 6.19 2.39 13.11
CA THR A 124 4.82 2.85 13.38
C THR A 124 3.79 1.78 13.03
N TYR A 125 4.07 0.94 12.02
CA TYR A 125 3.27 -0.23 11.74
C TYR A 125 3.31 -1.22 12.93
N TYR A 126 4.51 -1.49 13.46
CA TYR A 126 4.72 -2.46 14.54
C TYR A 126 3.95 -2.03 15.81
N ASN A 127 4.01 -0.74 16.15
CA ASN A 127 3.37 -0.23 17.35
C ASN A 127 1.84 -0.22 17.24
N LYS A 128 1.28 -0.03 16.04
CA LYS A 128 -0.13 0.33 15.88
C LYS A 128 -1.01 -0.72 15.20
N LEU A 129 -0.50 -1.33 14.14
CA LEU A 129 -1.29 -2.16 13.24
C LEU A 129 -0.95 -3.63 13.40
N TRP A 130 0.32 -3.91 13.69
CA TRP A 130 0.79 -5.26 13.92
C TRP A 130 0.08 -6.01 15.04
N PRO A 131 -0.27 -5.42 16.20
CA PRO A 131 -0.92 -6.17 17.28
C PRO A 131 -2.22 -6.85 16.82
N ALA A 132 -3.06 -6.14 16.07
CA ALA A 132 -4.32 -6.70 15.56
C ALA A 132 -4.07 -7.79 14.49
N VAL A 133 -3.09 -7.60 13.61
CA VAL A 133 -2.69 -8.62 12.62
C VAL A 133 -2.17 -9.86 13.33
N ARG A 134 -1.24 -9.70 14.28
CA ARG A 134 -0.65 -10.78 15.09
C ARG A 134 -1.71 -11.60 15.82
N GLU A 135 -2.73 -10.96 16.40
CA GLU A 135 -3.81 -11.70 17.07
C GLU A 135 -4.72 -12.45 16.11
N ALA A 136 -4.85 -12.00 14.85
CA ALA A 136 -5.64 -12.66 13.82
C ALA A 136 -4.92 -13.83 13.11
N LEU A 137 -3.59 -13.94 13.27
CA LEU A 137 -2.81 -15.02 12.66
C LEU A 137 -3.23 -16.40 13.18
N GLN A 138 -3.29 -17.34 12.25
CA GLN A 138 -3.49 -18.76 12.49
C GLN A 138 -2.33 -19.58 11.89
N PRO A 139 -2.09 -20.81 12.38
CA PRO A 139 -1.09 -21.70 11.79
C PRO A 139 -1.31 -21.90 10.29
N GLY A 140 -0.24 -21.79 9.51
CA GLY A 140 -0.28 -21.93 8.05
C GLY A 140 -0.50 -20.63 7.27
N ASP A 141 -0.85 -19.52 7.95
CA ASP A 141 -0.93 -18.20 7.33
C ASP A 141 0.43 -17.70 6.85
N TRP A 142 0.41 -16.64 6.06
CA TRP A 142 1.58 -15.99 5.48
C TRP A 142 1.63 -14.52 5.86
N VAL A 143 2.78 -14.05 6.30
CA VAL A 143 3.04 -12.63 6.55
C VAL A 143 4.12 -12.16 5.60
N ILE A 144 3.75 -11.27 4.67
CA ILE A 144 4.67 -10.65 3.73
C ILE A 144 4.98 -9.25 4.26
N VAL A 145 6.23 -9.04 4.65
CA VAL A 145 6.70 -7.78 5.25
C VAL A 145 7.46 -6.96 4.20
N SER A 146 6.92 -5.80 3.82
CA SER A 146 7.57 -4.82 2.94
C SER A 146 7.42 -3.41 3.52
N LEU A 147 8.30 -3.07 4.46
CA LEU A 147 8.33 -1.80 5.17
C LEU A 147 9.72 -1.17 5.09
N GLY A 148 9.77 0.17 5.06
CA GLY A 148 11.04 0.91 5.04
C GLY A 148 11.05 2.25 4.31
N HIS A 149 10.04 2.56 3.47
CA HIS A 149 10.04 3.85 2.75
C HIS A 149 9.95 5.08 3.66
N ASN A 150 9.41 4.90 4.87
CA ASN A 150 9.10 5.94 5.84
C ASN A 150 9.98 5.88 7.11
N ASP A 151 11.09 5.15 7.07
CA ASP A 151 11.92 4.87 8.25
C ASP A 151 12.95 5.97 8.56
N ASN A 152 12.96 7.04 7.75
CA ASN A 152 13.85 8.19 7.93
C ASN A 152 13.15 9.32 8.71
N GLY A 153 13.96 10.18 9.32
CA GLY A 153 13.50 11.38 10.02
C GLY A 153 13.85 11.39 11.51
N PRO A 154 13.36 12.38 12.26
CA PRO A 154 13.51 12.42 13.72
C PRO A 154 12.83 11.24 14.41
N TYR A 155 13.37 10.84 15.57
CA TYR A 155 12.83 9.72 16.36
C TYR A 155 11.70 10.12 17.30
N ASP A 156 11.64 11.39 17.72
CA ASP A 156 10.79 11.87 18.80
C ASP A 156 9.96 13.12 18.45
N SER A 157 10.21 13.72 17.29
CA SER A 157 9.59 14.96 16.83
C SER A 157 9.07 14.82 15.39
N GLY A 158 8.37 15.84 14.87
CA GLY A 158 7.70 15.77 13.56
C GLY A 158 6.74 14.56 13.48
N ARG A 159 6.83 13.76 12.41
CA ARG A 159 6.03 12.54 12.27
C ARG A 159 6.55 11.35 13.10
N ALA A 160 7.75 11.47 13.70
CA ALA A 160 8.45 10.46 14.51
C ALA A 160 8.31 9.01 14.00
N ARG A 161 8.52 8.83 12.68
CA ARG A 161 8.37 7.54 11.99
C ARG A 161 9.65 6.70 12.01
N ALA A 162 10.78 7.32 12.33
CA ALA A 162 12.09 6.72 12.10
C ALA A 162 12.39 5.52 13.03
N CYS A 163 13.19 4.60 12.51
CA CYS A 163 13.86 3.54 13.27
C CYS A 163 15.39 3.68 13.15
N LEU A 164 16.16 3.02 14.01
CA LEU A 164 17.62 3.06 13.89
C LEU A 164 18.05 2.33 12.60
N SER A 165 18.99 2.90 11.86
CA SER A 165 19.49 2.31 10.61
C SER A 165 20.25 1.02 10.85
N GLY A 166 20.18 0.09 9.89
CA GLY A 166 20.99 -1.13 9.87
C GLY A 166 20.32 -2.36 10.48
N ILE A 167 21.08 -3.46 10.49
CA ILE A 167 20.62 -4.80 10.88
C ILE A 167 20.90 -5.15 12.35
N GLY A 168 21.46 -4.22 13.13
CA GLY A 168 21.89 -4.45 14.51
C GLY A 168 20.72 -4.78 15.45
N ASN A 169 21.01 -4.92 16.75
CA ASN A 169 19.99 -5.12 17.79
C ASN A 169 19.84 -3.90 18.71
N ASP A 170 20.39 -2.76 18.28
CA ASP A 170 20.38 -1.54 19.06
C ASP A 170 18.96 -1.01 19.26
N SER A 171 18.79 -0.28 20.35
CA SER A 171 17.56 0.42 20.67
C SER A 171 17.83 1.76 21.31
N LEU A 172 16.88 2.68 21.17
CA LEU A 172 16.93 4.02 21.73
C LEU A 172 15.61 4.29 22.43
N GLU A 173 15.66 4.66 23.71
CA GLU A 173 14.51 5.20 24.42
C GLU A 173 14.30 6.67 24.01
N VAL A 174 13.09 7.00 23.57
CA VAL A 174 12.71 8.36 23.21
C VAL A 174 11.47 8.79 23.98
N THR A 175 11.34 10.09 24.23
CA THR A 175 10.11 10.69 24.73
C THR A 175 9.49 11.50 23.60
N ILE A 176 8.31 11.11 23.14
CA ILE A 176 7.64 11.76 22.02
C ILE A 176 7.32 13.21 22.39
N GLN A 177 7.70 14.15 21.53
CA GLN A 177 7.57 15.60 21.74
C GLN A 177 6.34 16.20 21.04
N VAL A 178 5.65 15.41 20.23
CA VAL A 178 4.66 15.89 19.26
C VAL A 178 3.37 15.09 19.32
N ALA A 179 2.24 15.81 19.34
CA ALA A 179 0.95 15.27 18.97
C ALA A 179 0.74 15.74 17.54
N ASP A 180 0.97 14.88 16.56
CA ASP A 180 0.46 15.16 15.22
C ASP A 180 -0.65 14.14 14.91
N GLY A 181 -1.60 14.50 14.04
CA GLY A 181 -2.74 13.63 13.75
C GLY A 181 -2.36 12.27 13.12
N GLU A 182 -1.09 12.07 12.75
CA GLU A 182 -0.54 10.88 12.09
C GLU A 182 0.40 10.08 13.02
N HIS A 183 1.18 10.75 13.85
CA HIS A 183 1.98 10.27 14.96
C HIS A 183 1.10 10.22 16.20
N GLN A 184 0.55 9.05 16.48
CA GLN A 184 -0.57 8.91 17.40
C GLN A 184 -0.14 8.69 18.84
N SER A 185 1.16 8.77 19.09
CA SER A 185 1.71 8.69 20.44
C SER A 185 1.62 10.09 21.03
N ALA A 186 0.93 10.22 22.15
CA ALA A 186 0.78 11.50 22.81
C ALA A 186 2.16 12.06 23.21
N PRO A 187 2.35 13.39 23.19
CA PRO A 187 3.50 14.04 23.80
C PRO A 187 3.74 13.50 25.22
N GLY A 188 4.99 13.23 25.56
CA GLY A 188 5.40 12.67 26.83
C GLY A 188 5.36 11.14 26.90
N VAL A 189 4.81 10.44 25.90
CA VAL A 189 4.89 8.98 25.83
C VAL A 189 6.33 8.56 25.61
N LYS A 190 6.81 7.61 26.43
CA LYS A 190 8.10 6.96 26.23
C LYS A 190 7.95 5.79 25.26
N GLU A 191 8.84 5.72 24.28
CA GLU A 191 8.89 4.63 23.32
C GLU A 191 10.31 4.09 23.16
N THR A 192 10.44 2.77 23.03
CA THR A 192 11.66 2.13 22.59
C THR A 192 11.69 2.08 21.05
N VAL A 193 12.72 2.68 20.47
CA VAL A 193 12.99 2.68 19.03
C VAL A 193 14.05 1.64 18.73
N TYR A 194 13.66 0.52 18.11
CA TYR A 194 14.62 -0.49 17.65
C TYR A 194 15.25 -0.11 16.30
N SER A 195 16.34 -0.79 15.96
CA SER A 195 16.85 -0.81 14.59
C SER A 195 15.87 -1.46 13.61
N TYR A 196 16.08 -1.19 12.31
CA TYR A 196 15.37 -1.86 11.23
C TYR A 196 15.45 -3.38 11.39
N GLY A 197 16.65 -3.92 11.62
CA GLY A 197 16.86 -5.34 11.88
C GLY A 197 16.12 -5.84 13.13
N GLY A 198 16.15 -5.06 14.22
CA GLY A 198 15.44 -5.37 15.45
C GLY A 198 13.93 -5.52 15.24
N TYR A 199 13.31 -4.62 14.49
CA TYR A 199 11.89 -4.75 14.14
C TYR A 199 11.62 -5.95 13.22
N MET A 200 12.43 -6.17 12.18
CA MET A 200 12.24 -7.33 11.29
C MET A 200 12.30 -8.65 12.05
N ARG A 201 13.26 -8.82 12.98
CA ARG A 201 13.35 -10.00 13.86
C ARG A 201 12.10 -10.15 14.75
N ARG A 202 11.54 -9.05 15.26
CA ARG A 202 10.30 -9.08 16.05
C ARG A 202 9.09 -9.54 15.24
N TYR A 203 8.89 -8.98 14.04
CA TYR A 203 7.83 -9.45 13.13
C TYR A 203 7.95 -10.95 12.86
N ILE A 204 9.17 -11.42 12.56
CA ILE A 204 9.43 -12.85 12.29
C ILE A 204 9.12 -13.71 13.51
N ALA A 205 9.66 -13.35 14.68
CA ALA A 205 9.49 -14.12 15.90
C ALA A 205 8.01 -14.22 16.31
N GLU A 206 7.28 -13.10 16.24
CA GLU A 206 5.88 -13.04 16.65
C GLU A 206 4.94 -13.75 15.66
N ALA A 207 5.21 -13.67 14.36
CA ALA A 207 4.46 -14.44 13.36
C ALA A 207 4.69 -15.95 13.53
N ARG A 208 5.95 -16.37 13.74
CA ARG A 208 6.30 -17.77 14.00
C ARG A 208 5.65 -18.32 15.26
N ALA A 209 5.58 -17.51 16.32
CA ALA A 209 4.90 -17.88 17.57
C ALA A 209 3.40 -18.20 17.37
N LYS A 210 2.78 -17.65 16.30
CA LYS A 210 1.40 -17.94 15.89
C LYS A 210 1.29 -19.06 14.84
N GLY A 211 2.41 -19.69 14.46
CA GLY A 211 2.48 -20.73 13.44
C GLY A 211 2.40 -20.21 12.00
N ALA A 212 2.56 -18.90 11.79
CA ALA A 212 2.55 -18.30 10.46
C ALA A 212 3.94 -18.34 9.81
N ASN A 213 3.95 -18.41 8.48
CA ASN A 213 5.12 -18.32 7.63
C ASN A 213 5.44 -16.85 7.33
N VAL A 214 6.72 -16.52 7.14
CA VAL A 214 7.15 -15.13 6.89
C VAL A 214 7.96 -15.03 5.61
N ILE A 215 7.69 -13.98 4.85
CA ILE A 215 8.46 -13.56 3.69
C ILE A 215 8.92 -12.13 3.92
N LEU A 216 10.23 -11.91 3.90
CA LEU A 216 10.81 -10.58 3.84
C LEU A 216 10.85 -10.13 2.38
N MET A 217 10.16 -9.04 2.05
CA MET A 217 10.07 -8.53 0.70
C MET A 217 10.63 -7.10 0.65
N SER A 218 11.61 -6.87 -0.22
CA SER A 218 12.24 -5.56 -0.32
C SER A 218 11.29 -4.49 -0.86
N LEU A 219 11.61 -3.23 -0.61
CA LEU A 219 10.85 -2.07 -1.06
C LEU A 219 10.73 -1.96 -2.58
N THR A 220 9.66 -1.34 -3.07
CA THR A 220 9.58 -0.96 -4.49
C THR A 220 10.63 0.11 -4.85
N PRO A 221 11.12 0.15 -6.10
CA PRO A 221 11.95 1.26 -6.58
C PRO A 221 11.15 2.56 -6.66
N ARG A 222 11.87 3.69 -6.54
CA ARG A 222 11.31 5.05 -6.73
C ARG A 222 11.62 5.55 -8.14
N ASN A 223 10.99 6.64 -8.55
CA ASN A 223 11.36 7.38 -9.77
C ASN A 223 12.66 8.17 -9.55
N ALA A 224 13.75 7.45 -9.32
CA ALA A 224 15.08 7.95 -9.01
C ALA A 224 16.12 7.16 -9.80
N TYR A 225 17.11 7.86 -10.35
CA TYR A 225 18.08 7.28 -11.28
C TYR A 225 19.51 7.62 -10.88
N GLU A 226 20.40 6.65 -11.05
CA GLU A 226 21.84 6.81 -11.03
C GLU A 226 22.31 7.67 -12.21
N LYS A 227 23.56 8.15 -12.16
CA LYS A 227 24.15 8.96 -13.26
C LYS A 227 24.13 8.27 -14.63
N ASN A 228 24.13 6.93 -14.65
CA ASN A 228 24.06 6.13 -15.88
C ASN A 228 22.62 5.86 -16.36
N GLY A 229 21.61 6.46 -15.73
CA GLY A 229 20.19 6.31 -16.11
C GLY A 229 19.51 5.04 -15.58
N LYS A 230 20.23 4.16 -14.87
CA LYS A 230 19.62 3.01 -14.17
C LYS A 230 18.84 3.47 -12.95
N THR A 231 17.76 2.78 -12.65
CA THR A 231 16.91 3.04 -11.50
C THR A 231 17.70 2.72 -10.21
N VAL A 232 17.63 3.59 -9.21
CA VAL A 232 18.36 3.41 -7.94
C VAL A 232 17.81 2.19 -7.20
N ARG A 233 18.72 1.33 -6.70
CA ARG A 233 18.37 0.22 -5.81
C ARG A 233 18.54 0.59 -4.35
N LYS A 234 17.56 0.22 -3.51
CA LYS A 234 17.52 0.57 -2.08
C LYS A 234 18.52 -0.28 -1.30
N LYS A 235 19.36 0.35 -0.46
CA LYS A 235 20.32 -0.35 0.41
C LYS A 235 19.63 -1.32 1.38
N GLN A 236 18.40 -1.00 1.78
CA GLN A 236 17.54 -1.80 2.64
C GLN A 236 17.29 -3.22 2.07
N SER A 237 17.35 -3.42 0.74
CA SER A 237 17.26 -4.75 0.15
C SER A 237 18.34 -5.70 0.68
N LYS A 238 19.59 -5.20 0.81
CA LYS A 238 20.70 -6.01 1.35
C LYS A 238 20.50 -6.32 2.83
N TRP A 239 20.02 -5.36 3.61
CA TRP A 239 19.69 -5.59 5.02
C TRP A 239 18.63 -6.67 5.19
N LEU A 240 17.53 -6.60 4.44
CA LEU A 240 16.49 -7.63 4.45
C LEU A 240 17.03 -8.99 4.03
N GLN A 241 17.87 -9.06 3.00
CA GLN A 241 18.49 -10.31 2.56
C GLN A 241 19.35 -10.94 3.66
N GLU A 242 20.16 -10.14 4.35
CA GLU A 242 21.01 -10.61 5.46
C GLU A 242 20.17 -11.09 6.65
N ILE A 243 19.14 -10.35 7.04
CA ILE A 243 18.21 -10.74 8.10
C ILE A 243 17.44 -12.01 7.70
N ALA A 244 16.99 -12.13 6.46
CA ALA A 244 16.27 -13.31 5.97
C ALA A 244 17.13 -14.56 6.05
N LYS A 245 18.41 -14.45 5.66
CA LYS A 245 19.39 -15.52 5.79
C LYS A 245 19.63 -15.89 7.25
N GLU A 246 19.85 -14.91 8.12
CA GLU A 246 20.06 -15.11 9.55
C GLU A 246 18.86 -15.82 10.21
N GLN A 247 17.65 -15.37 9.88
CA GLN A 247 16.42 -15.87 10.48
C GLN A 247 15.88 -17.11 9.76
N ASN A 248 16.51 -17.57 8.67
CA ASN A 248 16.05 -18.67 7.82
C ASN A 248 14.58 -18.49 7.37
N VAL A 249 14.29 -17.33 6.77
CA VAL A 249 13.00 -17.01 6.14
C VAL A 249 13.20 -16.69 4.67
N ALA A 250 12.15 -16.79 3.88
CA ALA A 250 12.22 -16.46 2.46
C ALA A 250 12.46 -14.95 2.27
N PHE A 251 13.31 -14.62 1.28
CA PHE A 251 13.55 -13.26 0.82
C PHE A 251 13.10 -13.11 -0.64
N VAL A 252 12.40 -12.02 -0.94
CA VAL A 252 12.02 -11.62 -2.30
C VAL A 252 12.53 -10.21 -2.58
N ASP A 253 13.47 -10.09 -3.52
CA ASP A 253 14.03 -8.79 -3.93
C ASP A 253 13.15 -8.07 -4.97
N LEU A 254 11.96 -7.66 -4.53
CA LEU A 254 11.06 -6.83 -5.33
C LEU A 254 11.72 -5.55 -5.86
N ASN A 255 12.70 -4.98 -5.14
CA ASN A 255 13.41 -3.77 -5.57
C ASN A 255 14.20 -4.03 -6.85
N GLU A 256 14.94 -5.13 -6.86
CA GLU A 256 15.71 -5.56 -8.03
C GLU A 256 14.80 -5.96 -9.18
N ILE A 257 13.79 -6.80 -8.93
CA ILE A 257 12.90 -7.32 -9.99
C ILE A 257 12.14 -6.17 -10.67
N SER A 258 11.49 -5.29 -9.89
CA SER A 258 10.79 -4.13 -10.47
C SER A 258 11.76 -3.14 -11.08
N GLY A 259 12.91 -2.92 -10.48
CA GLY A 259 13.91 -2.01 -11.00
C GLY A 259 14.48 -2.46 -12.34
N GLN A 260 14.69 -3.78 -12.55
CA GLN A 260 15.12 -4.32 -13.84
C GLN A 260 14.08 -4.08 -14.93
N LYS A 261 12.79 -4.26 -14.62
CA LYS A 261 11.70 -3.93 -15.55
C LYS A 261 11.68 -2.45 -15.88
N MET A 262 11.83 -1.58 -14.87
CA MET A 262 11.97 -0.14 -15.09
C MET A 262 13.16 0.17 -16.00
N ASP A 263 14.29 -0.48 -15.81
CA ASP A 263 15.50 -0.27 -16.61
C ASP A 263 15.37 -0.75 -18.06
N SER A 264 14.45 -1.68 -18.34
CA SER A 264 14.09 -2.10 -19.70
C SER A 264 13.21 -1.08 -20.46
N TYR A 265 12.65 -0.09 -19.76
CA TYR A 265 11.78 0.92 -20.36
C TYR A 265 12.54 2.18 -20.76
N SER A 266 12.05 2.83 -21.82
CA SER A 266 12.50 4.16 -22.20
C SER A 266 12.23 5.17 -21.07
N PRO A 267 13.03 6.24 -20.94
CA PRO A 267 12.84 7.25 -19.88
C PRO A 267 11.41 7.81 -19.81
N TRP A 268 10.77 8.04 -20.96
CA TRP A 268 9.39 8.54 -21.02
C TRP A 268 8.40 7.51 -20.46
N LYS A 269 8.56 6.21 -20.77
CA LYS A 269 7.66 5.17 -20.30
C LYS A 269 7.75 4.98 -18.79
N LYS A 270 8.94 5.17 -18.20
CA LYS A 270 9.10 5.13 -16.74
C LYS A 270 8.27 6.21 -16.02
N GLN A 271 8.02 7.35 -16.65
CA GLN A 271 7.18 8.41 -16.06
C GLN A 271 5.72 7.96 -15.87
N TYR A 272 5.20 7.10 -16.74
CA TYR A 272 3.84 6.55 -16.62
C TYR A 272 3.67 5.56 -15.47
N LEU A 273 4.76 5.06 -14.88
CA LEU A 273 4.69 4.17 -13.73
C LEU A 273 4.29 4.90 -12.45
N PHE A 274 4.48 6.22 -12.39
CA PHE A 274 4.23 7.04 -11.20
C PHE A 274 3.10 8.06 -11.44
N HIS A 275 2.44 8.48 -10.36
CA HIS A 275 1.35 9.44 -10.43
C HIS A 275 1.62 10.63 -9.49
N LYS A 276 1.80 11.82 -10.08
CA LYS A 276 2.05 13.14 -9.45
C LYS A 276 3.34 13.28 -8.65
N ASP A 277 3.93 12.21 -8.14
CA ASP A 277 5.19 12.24 -7.39
C ASP A 277 6.15 11.11 -7.83
N LYS A 278 7.25 10.95 -7.08
CA LYS A 278 8.33 9.99 -7.39
C LYS A 278 8.25 8.68 -6.60
N ILE A 279 7.19 8.45 -5.84
CA ILE A 279 7.00 7.27 -4.99
C ILE A 279 5.76 6.49 -5.42
N HIS A 280 4.64 7.18 -5.52
CA HIS A 280 3.33 6.56 -5.63
C HIS A 280 3.04 6.21 -7.08
N THR A 281 2.72 4.95 -7.29
CA THR A 281 2.53 4.41 -8.63
C THR A 281 1.19 4.79 -9.22
N SER A 282 1.16 4.94 -10.54
CA SER A 282 -0.09 4.83 -11.30
C SER A 282 -0.63 3.41 -11.21
N ARG A 283 -1.84 3.16 -11.75
CA ARG A 283 -2.37 1.79 -11.89
C ARG A 283 -1.37 0.86 -12.60
N PHE A 284 -0.81 1.32 -13.71
CA PHE A 284 0.15 0.53 -14.49
C PHE A 284 1.43 0.20 -13.70
N GLY A 285 1.97 1.16 -12.94
CA GLY A 285 3.12 0.90 -12.06
C GLY A 285 2.81 -0.06 -10.91
N ALA A 286 1.62 0.05 -10.32
CA ALA A 286 1.17 -0.84 -9.25
C ALA A 286 0.96 -2.28 -9.74
N GLU A 287 0.36 -2.46 -10.93
CA GLU A 287 0.22 -3.76 -11.58
C GLU A 287 1.59 -4.38 -11.92
N MET A 288 2.54 -3.58 -12.42
CA MET A 288 3.92 -4.02 -12.67
C MET A 288 4.59 -4.50 -11.38
N ASN A 289 4.47 -3.74 -10.29
CA ASN A 289 5.04 -4.11 -8.99
C ASN A 289 4.39 -5.37 -8.40
N ALA A 290 3.06 -5.51 -8.52
CA ALA A 290 2.37 -6.71 -8.07
C ALA A 290 2.82 -7.95 -8.85
N ARG A 291 2.98 -7.80 -10.17
CA ARG A 291 3.54 -8.85 -11.03
C ARG A 291 4.97 -9.22 -10.62
N SER A 292 5.84 -8.23 -10.40
CA SER A 292 7.21 -8.46 -9.91
C SER A 292 7.24 -9.18 -8.57
N ALA A 293 6.35 -8.84 -7.64
CA ALA A 293 6.25 -9.51 -6.36
C ALA A 293 5.84 -10.98 -6.52
N ALA A 294 4.85 -11.25 -7.37
CA ALA A 294 4.42 -12.62 -7.67
C ALA A 294 5.52 -13.44 -8.37
N GLU A 295 6.18 -12.89 -9.38
CA GLU A 295 7.33 -13.53 -10.04
C GLU A 295 8.46 -13.83 -9.04
N GLY A 296 8.73 -12.89 -8.13
CA GLY A 296 9.71 -13.08 -7.08
C GLY A 296 9.36 -14.20 -6.10
N ILE A 297 8.09 -14.31 -5.68
CA ILE A 297 7.63 -15.44 -4.85
C ILE A 297 7.79 -16.75 -5.63
N ALA A 298 7.36 -16.81 -6.88
CA ALA A 298 7.42 -18.03 -7.69
C ALA A 298 8.86 -18.50 -7.96
N ALA A 299 9.77 -17.56 -8.21
CA ALA A 299 11.18 -17.84 -8.49
C ALA A 299 12.04 -18.06 -7.24
N CYS A 300 11.56 -17.74 -6.03
CA CYS A 300 12.37 -17.86 -4.82
C CYS A 300 12.50 -19.32 -4.37
N ASP A 301 13.71 -19.87 -4.37
CA ASP A 301 13.98 -21.30 -4.10
C ASP A 301 13.95 -21.69 -2.62
N HIS A 302 13.56 -20.77 -1.73
CA HIS A 302 13.48 -21.08 -0.31
C HIS A 302 12.40 -22.16 -0.07
N PRO A 303 12.74 -23.31 0.55
CA PRO A 303 11.86 -24.49 0.59
C PRO A 303 10.55 -24.24 1.36
N SER A 304 10.55 -23.27 2.27
CA SER A 304 9.32 -22.89 2.98
C SER A 304 8.23 -22.40 2.01
N LEU A 305 8.56 -21.82 0.85
CA LEU A 305 7.58 -21.25 -0.07
C LEU A 305 6.78 -22.29 -0.87
N THR A 306 7.16 -23.57 -0.84
CA THR A 306 6.49 -24.62 -1.62
C THR A 306 4.96 -24.62 -1.46
N PRO A 307 4.37 -24.55 -0.26
CA PRO A 307 2.92 -24.50 -0.10
C PRO A 307 2.31 -23.23 -0.69
N LEU A 308 2.96 -22.07 -0.54
CA LEU A 308 2.47 -20.81 -1.10
C LEU A 308 2.44 -20.86 -2.63
N LYS A 309 3.53 -21.33 -3.25
CA LYS A 309 3.65 -21.46 -4.70
C LYS A 309 2.56 -22.36 -5.31
N ALA A 310 2.18 -23.43 -4.61
CA ALA A 310 1.11 -24.33 -5.05
C ALA A 310 -0.30 -23.68 -5.08
N MET A 311 -0.45 -22.53 -4.41
CA MET A 311 -1.67 -21.73 -4.39
C MET A 311 -1.60 -20.52 -5.33
N MET A 312 -0.49 -20.33 -6.04
CA MET A 312 -0.33 -19.23 -7.01
C MET A 312 -0.94 -19.59 -8.37
N VAL A 313 -1.46 -18.57 -9.04
CA VAL A 313 -1.99 -18.63 -10.41
C VAL A 313 -1.51 -17.42 -11.20
N ASN A 314 -1.67 -17.44 -12.53
CA ASN A 314 -1.39 -16.29 -13.40
C ASN A 314 0.03 -15.72 -13.31
N VAL A 315 1.02 -16.49 -12.81
CA VAL A 315 2.44 -16.08 -12.76
C VAL A 315 3.15 -16.40 -14.06
N GLU A 316 2.76 -17.46 -14.76
CA GLU A 316 3.24 -17.67 -16.14
C GLU A 316 2.55 -16.68 -17.07
N LEU A 317 3.28 -16.21 -18.10
CA LEU A 317 2.65 -15.41 -19.15
C LEU A 317 1.70 -16.33 -19.95
N PRO A 318 0.46 -15.91 -20.23
CA PRO A 318 -0.43 -16.69 -21.07
C PRO A 318 0.24 -16.88 -22.45
N MET A 319 0.48 -18.14 -22.80
CA MET A 319 1.03 -18.50 -24.11
C MET A 319 -0.11 -18.85 -25.06
N GLU A 320 -0.34 -18.01 -26.05
CA GLU A 320 -1.15 -18.35 -27.21
C GLU A 320 -0.32 -19.23 -28.15
N LYS A 321 -0.77 -20.46 -28.41
CA LYS A 321 -0.14 -21.35 -29.39
C LYS A 321 -0.79 -21.10 -30.75
N PRO A 322 -0.14 -20.39 -31.70
CA PRO A 322 -0.75 -20.12 -32.99
C PRO A 322 -0.96 -21.43 -33.76
N LYS A 323 -2.10 -21.57 -34.44
CA LYS A 323 -2.33 -22.66 -35.40
C LYS A 323 -1.39 -22.46 -36.59
N ARG A 324 -0.36 -23.30 -36.70
CA ARG A 324 0.57 -23.29 -37.84
C ARG A 324 0.03 -24.18 -38.96
N GLN A 325 0.21 -23.73 -40.21
CA GLN A 325 -0.06 -24.52 -41.41
C GLN A 325 1.25 -24.65 -42.19
N GLU A 326 1.52 -25.83 -42.72
CA GLU A 326 2.73 -26.10 -43.49
C GLU A 326 2.86 -25.13 -44.67
N GLY A 327 4.08 -24.60 -44.87
CA GLY A 327 4.37 -23.62 -45.92
C GLY A 327 3.76 -22.23 -45.72
N LYS A 328 3.01 -21.96 -44.65
CA LYS A 328 2.39 -20.64 -44.40
C LYS A 328 3.05 -19.90 -43.23
N PRO A 329 3.56 -18.67 -43.44
CA PRO A 329 4.11 -17.86 -42.36
C PRO A 329 3.02 -17.41 -41.39
N VAL A 330 3.39 -17.18 -40.12
CA VAL A 330 2.52 -16.60 -39.08
C VAL A 330 2.86 -15.13 -38.93
N VAL A 331 1.85 -14.26 -39.03
CA VAL A 331 2.00 -12.83 -38.71
C VAL A 331 1.62 -12.63 -37.24
N PHE A 332 2.56 -12.13 -36.45
CA PHE A 332 2.29 -11.70 -35.08
C PHE A 332 1.99 -10.21 -35.09
N ILE A 333 0.79 -9.85 -34.65
CA ILE A 333 0.42 -8.47 -34.44
C ILE A 333 0.49 -8.19 -32.93
N THR A 334 1.31 -7.23 -32.54
CA THR A 334 1.55 -6.89 -31.13
C THR A 334 1.23 -5.43 -30.87
N GLY A 335 0.46 -5.15 -29.82
CA GLY A 335 0.19 -3.80 -29.34
C GLY A 335 -0.66 -3.82 -28.08
N ASP A 336 -1.15 -2.67 -27.69
CA ASP A 336 -2.00 -2.50 -26.50
C ASP A 336 -3.48 -2.79 -26.82
N SER A 337 -4.40 -2.24 -26.01
CA SER A 337 -5.84 -2.36 -26.22
C SER A 337 -6.34 -1.85 -27.58
N THR A 338 -5.53 -1.05 -28.28
CA THR A 338 -5.79 -0.60 -29.66
C THR A 338 -5.61 -1.74 -30.65
N VAL A 339 -4.72 -2.69 -30.37
CA VAL A 339 -4.46 -3.85 -31.23
C VAL A 339 -5.33 -5.04 -30.87
N LYS A 340 -5.54 -5.36 -29.59
CA LYS A 340 -6.39 -6.50 -29.17
C LYS A 340 -7.24 -6.11 -27.97
N ASN A 341 -8.54 -6.41 -28.04
CA ASN A 341 -9.46 -6.23 -26.92
C ASN A 341 -10.08 -7.61 -26.54
N GLN A 342 -11.21 -7.64 -25.84
CA GLN A 342 -11.88 -8.91 -25.55
C GLN A 342 -12.44 -9.54 -26.83
N ASP A 343 -12.90 -8.73 -27.79
CA ASP A 343 -13.31 -9.16 -29.13
C ASP A 343 -14.35 -10.30 -29.12
N LYS A 344 -15.28 -10.27 -28.13
CA LYS A 344 -16.29 -11.35 -27.90
C LYS A 344 -17.73 -10.95 -28.12
N LYS A 345 -18.03 -9.66 -28.22
CA LYS A 345 -19.40 -9.13 -28.27
C LYS A 345 -19.57 -8.29 -29.51
N GLU A 346 -20.71 -8.42 -30.18
CA GLU A 346 -21.05 -7.68 -31.40
C GLU A 346 -20.98 -6.16 -31.17
N ASP A 347 -21.41 -5.70 -29.99
CA ASP A 347 -21.38 -4.32 -29.51
C ASP A 347 -20.17 -4.01 -28.59
N GLY A 348 -19.18 -4.90 -28.53
CA GLY A 348 -17.98 -4.75 -27.71
C GLY A 348 -16.97 -3.75 -28.30
N MET A 349 -15.99 -3.36 -27.47
CA MET A 349 -14.79 -2.70 -28.00
C MET A 349 -13.95 -3.74 -28.74
N TRP A 350 -13.61 -3.46 -29.99
CA TRP A 350 -12.79 -4.32 -30.84
C TRP A 350 -11.39 -3.72 -31.02
N GLY A 351 -10.36 -4.57 -30.96
CA GLY A 351 -9.01 -4.19 -31.34
C GLY A 351 -8.81 -4.19 -32.85
N TRP A 352 -7.82 -3.45 -33.37
CA TRP A 352 -7.47 -3.46 -34.80
C TRP A 352 -7.10 -4.86 -35.33
N GLY A 353 -6.56 -5.72 -34.48
CA GLY A 353 -6.16 -7.08 -34.82
C GLY A 353 -7.27 -8.12 -34.73
N SER A 354 -8.52 -7.70 -34.50
CA SER A 354 -9.71 -8.57 -34.52
C SER A 354 -10.23 -8.75 -35.94
#